data_AF-A0A964ATR0-F1
#
_entry.id   AF-A0A964ATR0-F1
#
_cell.length_a   1.000
_cell.length_b   1.000
_cell.length_c   1.000
_cell.angle_alpha   90.00
_cell.angle_beta   90.00
_cell.angle_gamma   90.00
#
_symmetry.space_group_name_H-M   'P 1'
#
loop_
_entity.id
_entity.type
_entity.pdbx_description
1 polymer ?
#
loop_
_entity_poly.entity_id
_entity_poly.type
_entity_poly.pdbx_seq_one_letter_code
_entity_poly.pdbx_strand_id
1 'polypeptide(L)'
;MNMPSEPGSAGAIDTRPTFITYYTVDTPYEEKVEDLLRSLRALQLPYRALPLPDHGDWVSNCAAKPAAIRRLVEEVGLPIVWLDADCTVLRPPTLLLDPVQDHDVAAYVKPDGRVRSGLVYLADTEAARSLLTRWEALCKANPEEWDQVMLDRAISETGCRLRKLPHEYCYLRGLDREPAAPVVVEHLRRRLWNNTATQPPTKPRPHRSGRRRQRRRRGSAPKGGRPEPTQGPPLRSMDALIAGMPKSGTTMLCNVMTRLPHGVILYEPGLERTRLSALCARQLESLGYGGPMTARQVEAWASALPRWGAKEVTVAGIRGVMSRHNPTRVILMLRSPWDAACSMYEMILRVGRNSRSSRMNWMVAAASEVVRLRDTLPPERLVEVRYESFVQNPEYRTAIQEDLGWPQLDGDVGRGLASWLRRPHEANRHNGRISDASLARWSGAVEPERARFARDVLRQCTDYCERFGYEVVPR
;
A
#
# COMPACT_ATOMS: atom_id res chain seq x y z
N MET A 1 -31.80 -44.86 -45.11
CA MET A 1 -30.96 -43.66 -45.32
C MET A 1 -30.14 -43.46 -44.06
N ASN A 2 -28.92 -44.01 -44.03
CA ASN A 2 -27.94 -43.74 -42.98
C ASN A 2 -26.98 -42.68 -43.53
N MET A 3 -26.96 -41.52 -42.89
CA MET A 3 -25.96 -40.48 -43.14
C MET A 3 -24.60 -40.98 -42.60
N PRO A 4 -23.49 -40.77 -43.32
CA PRO A 4 -22.17 -41.15 -42.82
C PRO A 4 -21.73 -40.19 -41.72
N SER A 5 -21.28 -40.75 -40.61
CA SER A 5 -20.55 -40.05 -39.55
C SER A 5 -19.19 -39.59 -40.09
N GLU A 6 -18.90 -38.30 -39.98
CA GLU A 6 -17.57 -37.75 -40.25
C GLU A 6 -16.53 -38.33 -39.27
N PRO A 7 -15.30 -38.61 -39.73
CA PRO A 7 -14.23 -39.09 -38.86
C PRO A 7 -13.81 -37.98 -37.89
N GLY A 8 -13.83 -38.30 -36.59
CA GLY A 8 -13.36 -37.42 -35.54
C GLY A 8 -11.94 -36.93 -35.80
N SER A 9 -11.80 -35.61 -35.96
CA SER A 9 -10.53 -34.90 -35.87
C SER A 9 -9.88 -35.21 -34.53
N ALA A 10 -8.87 -36.09 -34.52
CA ALA A 10 -7.92 -36.19 -33.42
C ALA A 10 -7.34 -34.78 -33.19
N GLY A 11 -7.77 -34.13 -32.10
CA GLY A 11 -7.41 -32.75 -31.81
C GLY A 11 -5.89 -32.58 -31.81
N ALA A 12 -5.39 -31.68 -32.66
CA ALA A 12 -4.00 -31.30 -32.63
C ALA A 12 -3.63 -30.88 -31.20
N ILE A 13 -2.58 -31.47 -30.64
CA ILE A 13 -2.05 -31.09 -29.34
C ILE A 13 -1.60 -29.63 -29.48
N ASP A 14 -2.22 -28.72 -28.72
CA ASP A 14 -1.80 -27.33 -28.66
C ASP A 14 -0.43 -27.29 -27.97
N THR A 15 0.61 -27.08 -28.77
CA THR A 15 2.01 -27.05 -28.32
C THR A 15 2.42 -25.69 -27.76
N ARG A 16 1.51 -24.71 -27.74
CA ARG A 16 1.78 -23.37 -27.18
C ARG A 16 1.90 -23.44 -25.66
N PRO A 17 2.75 -22.61 -25.04
CA PRO A 17 2.86 -22.58 -23.59
C PRO A 17 1.56 -22.10 -22.95
N THR A 18 1.24 -22.68 -21.78
CA THR A 18 0.11 -22.21 -20.98
C THR A 18 0.51 -20.96 -20.18
N PHE A 19 -0.30 -19.91 -20.28
CA PHE A 19 -0.13 -18.67 -19.51
C PHE A 19 -0.68 -18.87 -18.10
N ILE A 20 0.18 -18.78 -17.09
CA ILE A 20 -0.18 -19.06 -15.72
C ILE A 20 -0.04 -17.82 -14.83
N THR A 21 -0.92 -17.71 -13.85
CA THR A 21 -0.88 -16.65 -12.83
C THR A 21 -1.48 -17.14 -11.52
N TYR A 22 -1.21 -16.46 -10.43
CA TYR A 22 -1.95 -16.63 -9.17
C TYR A 22 -2.39 -15.25 -8.69
N TYR A 23 -3.49 -15.20 -7.96
CA TYR A 23 -3.98 -13.99 -7.31
C TYR A 23 -4.41 -14.29 -5.87
N THR A 24 -4.45 -13.26 -5.05
CA THR A 24 -4.91 -13.38 -3.66
C THR A 24 -6.42 -13.11 -3.57
N VAL A 25 -7.17 -14.04 -2.98
CA VAL A 25 -8.61 -13.90 -2.75
C VAL A 25 -8.90 -12.89 -1.65
N ASP A 26 -10.10 -12.28 -1.67
CA ASP A 26 -10.52 -11.22 -0.76
C ASP A 26 -9.62 -9.97 -0.85
N THR A 27 -8.99 -9.77 -2.01
CA THR A 27 -8.14 -8.62 -2.30
C THR A 27 -8.49 -8.01 -3.65
N PRO A 28 -8.06 -6.77 -3.90
CA PRO A 28 -8.15 -6.18 -5.22
C PRO A 28 -7.55 -6.95 -6.40
N TYR A 29 -6.71 -7.97 -6.17
CA TYR A 29 -6.11 -8.74 -7.26
C TYR A 29 -7.12 -9.64 -7.98
N GLU A 30 -8.33 -9.86 -7.43
CA GLU A 30 -9.43 -10.55 -8.13
C GLU A 30 -9.92 -9.76 -9.35
N GLU A 31 -10.06 -8.43 -9.22
CA GLU A 31 -10.39 -7.57 -10.35
C GLU A 31 -9.24 -7.53 -11.37
N LYS A 32 -7.99 -7.58 -10.91
CA LYS A 32 -6.80 -7.48 -11.76
C LYS A 32 -6.54 -8.74 -12.57
N VAL A 33 -6.63 -9.89 -11.92
CA VAL A 33 -6.52 -11.14 -12.64
C VAL A 33 -7.62 -11.21 -13.71
N GLU A 34 -8.83 -10.72 -13.44
CA GLU A 34 -9.89 -10.72 -14.45
C GLU A 34 -9.58 -9.84 -15.67
N ASP A 35 -8.93 -8.68 -15.46
CA ASP A 35 -8.42 -7.85 -16.57
C ASP A 35 -7.35 -8.60 -17.41
N LEU A 36 -6.42 -9.29 -16.74
CA LEU A 36 -5.43 -10.15 -17.40
C LEU A 36 -6.11 -11.27 -18.20
N LEU A 37 -6.99 -12.04 -17.56
CA LEU A 37 -7.68 -13.17 -18.19
C LEU A 37 -8.52 -12.73 -19.40
N ARG A 38 -9.15 -11.55 -19.32
CA ARG A 38 -9.85 -10.96 -20.47
C ARG A 38 -8.91 -10.70 -21.65
N SER A 39 -7.71 -10.19 -21.39
CA SER A 39 -6.71 -9.97 -22.44
C SER A 39 -6.17 -11.26 -23.06
N LEU A 40 -5.95 -12.30 -22.24
CA LEU A 40 -5.52 -13.63 -22.72
C LEU A 40 -6.62 -14.29 -23.58
N ARG A 41 -7.89 -14.21 -23.16
CA ARG A 41 -9.04 -14.69 -23.95
C ARG A 41 -9.15 -13.97 -25.29
N ALA A 42 -9.02 -12.64 -25.30
CA ALA A 42 -9.07 -11.85 -26.52
C ALA A 42 -7.99 -12.24 -27.54
N LEU A 43 -6.84 -12.71 -27.06
CA LEU A 43 -5.72 -13.19 -27.87
C LEU A 43 -5.73 -14.70 -28.12
N GLN A 44 -6.76 -15.43 -27.65
CA GLN A 44 -6.89 -16.89 -27.78
C GLN A 44 -5.67 -17.65 -27.23
N LEU A 45 -5.10 -17.15 -26.12
CA LEU A 45 -3.96 -17.76 -25.44
C LEU A 45 -4.46 -18.73 -24.36
N PRO A 46 -3.91 -19.96 -24.26
CA PRO A 46 -4.30 -20.91 -23.23
C PRO A 46 -3.84 -20.40 -21.85
N TYR A 47 -4.69 -20.48 -20.83
CA TYR A 47 -4.33 -19.96 -19.51
C TYR A 47 -4.88 -20.75 -18.33
N ARG A 48 -4.24 -20.61 -17.17
CA ARG A 48 -4.73 -21.03 -15.85
C ARG A 48 -4.42 -19.99 -14.78
N ALA A 49 -5.37 -19.77 -13.88
CA ALA A 49 -5.21 -18.87 -12.74
C ALA A 49 -5.48 -19.62 -11.44
N LEU A 50 -4.61 -19.42 -10.45
CA LEU A 50 -4.73 -20.04 -9.13
C LEU A 50 -5.16 -19.00 -8.06
N PRO A 51 -6.35 -19.12 -7.45
CA PRO A 51 -6.67 -18.34 -6.25
C PRO A 51 -5.89 -18.87 -5.04
N LEU A 52 -5.26 -17.96 -4.28
CA LEU A 52 -4.57 -18.27 -3.02
C LEU A 52 -5.01 -17.31 -1.90
N PRO A 53 -4.94 -17.71 -0.62
CA PRO A 53 -5.15 -16.79 0.49
C PRO A 53 -4.10 -15.66 0.53
N ASP A 54 -4.49 -14.48 1.00
CA ASP A 54 -3.55 -13.40 1.31
C ASP A 54 -2.68 -13.74 2.53
N HIS A 55 -1.36 -13.69 2.37
CA HIS A 55 -0.39 -13.90 3.46
C HIS A 55 -0.17 -12.66 4.33
N GLY A 56 -0.92 -11.58 4.09
CA GLY A 56 -0.99 -10.39 4.96
C GLY A 56 -0.01 -9.28 4.60
N ASP A 57 1.03 -9.58 3.83
CA ASP A 57 1.95 -8.59 3.28
C ASP A 57 2.39 -8.93 1.84
N TRP A 58 2.83 -7.90 1.11
CA TRP A 58 3.17 -8.02 -0.30
C TRP A 58 4.40 -8.88 -0.56
N VAL A 59 5.41 -8.83 0.33
CA VAL A 59 6.64 -9.60 0.14
C VAL A 59 6.33 -11.08 0.30
N SER A 60 5.58 -11.44 1.34
CA SER A 60 5.14 -12.82 1.58
C SER A 60 4.30 -13.37 0.43
N ASN A 61 3.37 -12.57 -0.10
CA ASN A 61 2.62 -12.97 -1.30
C ASN A 61 3.54 -13.18 -2.51
N CYS A 62 4.41 -12.21 -2.83
CA CYS A 62 5.34 -12.35 -3.95
C CYS A 62 6.27 -13.57 -3.79
N ALA A 63 6.74 -13.85 -2.58
CA ALA A 63 7.57 -15.01 -2.27
C ALA A 63 6.86 -16.37 -2.49
N ALA A 64 5.52 -16.40 -2.47
CA ALA A 64 4.73 -17.60 -2.77
C ALA A 64 4.69 -17.96 -4.27
N LYS A 65 5.16 -17.06 -5.15
CA LYS A 65 5.16 -17.23 -6.62
C LYS A 65 5.75 -18.56 -7.11
N PRO A 66 6.99 -18.96 -6.77
CA PRO A 66 7.55 -20.21 -7.26
C PRO A 66 6.77 -21.46 -6.81
N ALA A 67 6.21 -21.45 -5.59
CA ALA A 67 5.37 -22.56 -5.11
C ALA A 67 4.06 -22.64 -5.91
N ALA A 68 3.44 -21.49 -6.21
CA ALA A 68 2.25 -21.42 -7.06
C ALA A 68 2.54 -21.86 -8.51
N ILE A 69 3.67 -21.45 -9.08
CA ILE A 69 4.13 -21.88 -10.40
C ILE A 69 4.28 -23.40 -10.42
N ARG A 70 4.94 -23.99 -9.42
CA ARG A 70 5.13 -25.45 -9.36
C ARG A 70 3.81 -26.21 -9.34
N ARG A 71 2.86 -25.79 -8.51
CA ARG A 71 1.52 -26.39 -8.49
C ARG A 71 0.84 -26.30 -9.85
N LEU A 72 0.90 -25.16 -10.52
CA LEU A 72 0.29 -25.00 -11.85
C LEU A 72 1.02 -25.83 -12.92
N VAL A 73 2.35 -25.96 -12.84
CA VAL A 73 3.13 -26.83 -13.73
C VAL A 73 2.77 -28.32 -13.54
N GLU A 74 2.49 -28.76 -12.31
CA GLU A 74 1.98 -30.11 -12.04
C GLU A 74 0.59 -30.34 -12.69
N GLU A 75 -0.22 -29.29 -12.80
CA GLU A 75 -1.57 -29.36 -13.39
C GLU A 75 -1.56 -29.26 -14.93
N VAL A 76 -0.73 -28.41 -15.53
CA VAL A 76 -0.76 -28.11 -16.99
C VAL A 76 0.46 -28.58 -17.78
N GLY A 77 1.52 -29.02 -17.11
CA GLY A 77 2.80 -29.34 -17.74
C GLY A 77 3.61 -28.10 -18.15
N LEU A 78 4.81 -28.34 -18.67
CA LEU A 78 5.64 -27.34 -19.34
C LEU A 78 5.44 -27.46 -20.87
N PRO A 79 5.72 -26.41 -21.66
CA PRO A 79 6.20 -25.08 -21.26
C PRO A 79 5.11 -24.15 -20.72
N ILE A 80 5.50 -23.16 -19.92
CA ILE A 80 4.58 -22.13 -19.37
C ILE A 80 5.12 -20.71 -19.51
N VAL A 81 4.21 -19.74 -19.44
CA VAL A 81 4.52 -18.32 -19.24
C VAL A 81 3.87 -17.86 -17.94
N TRP A 82 4.67 -17.55 -16.93
CA TRP A 82 4.22 -16.86 -15.73
C TRP A 82 3.93 -15.40 -16.03
N LEU A 83 2.81 -14.88 -15.52
CA LEU A 83 2.44 -13.47 -15.51
C LEU A 83 1.97 -13.04 -14.12
N ASP A 84 2.42 -11.87 -13.66
CA ASP A 84 1.83 -11.22 -12.48
C ASP A 84 0.34 -10.90 -12.73
N ALA A 85 -0.50 -11.06 -11.71
CA ALA A 85 -1.95 -10.84 -11.81
C ALA A 85 -2.36 -9.40 -12.16
N ASP A 86 -1.46 -8.43 -12.03
CA ASP A 86 -1.68 -7.01 -12.34
C ASP A 86 -1.07 -6.57 -13.69
N CYS A 87 -0.95 -7.49 -14.64
CA CYS A 87 -0.56 -7.18 -16.01
C CYS A 87 -1.71 -7.29 -17.02
N THR A 88 -1.47 -6.83 -18.24
CA THR A 88 -2.37 -6.96 -19.39
C THR A 88 -1.55 -7.28 -20.62
N VAL A 89 -1.95 -8.32 -21.35
CA VAL A 89 -1.31 -8.71 -22.61
C VAL A 89 -1.98 -7.93 -23.73
N LEU A 90 -1.27 -6.94 -24.27
CA LEU A 90 -1.82 -6.03 -25.28
C LEU A 90 -1.68 -6.56 -26.70
N ARG A 91 -0.72 -7.47 -26.93
CA ARG A 91 -0.39 -8.04 -28.25
C ARG A 91 0.04 -9.50 -28.11
N PRO A 92 -0.10 -10.32 -29.18
CA PRO A 92 0.43 -11.68 -29.17
C PRO A 92 1.93 -11.69 -28.81
N PRO A 93 2.36 -12.40 -27.75
CA PRO A 93 3.75 -12.43 -27.32
C PRO A 93 4.57 -13.41 -28.17
N THR A 94 4.75 -13.09 -29.45
CA THR A 94 5.29 -14.00 -30.48
C THR A 94 6.63 -14.64 -30.11
N LEU A 95 7.51 -13.96 -29.37
CA LEU A 95 8.79 -14.52 -28.90
C LEU A 95 8.62 -15.70 -27.92
N LEU A 96 7.47 -15.80 -27.26
CA LEU A 96 7.14 -16.85 -26.31
C LEU A 96 6.26 -17.95 -26.91
N LEU A 97 5.67 -17.71 -28.09
CA LEU A 97 4.73 -18.65 -28.72
C LEU A 97 5.40 -19.61 -29.69
N ASP A 98 6.68 -19.40 -30.01
CA ASP A 98 7.43 -20.33 -30.86
C ASP A 98 7.58 -21.68 -30.14
N PRO A 99 7.13 -22.80 -30.76
CA PRO A 99 7.29 -24.13 -30.18
C PRO A 99 8.76 -24.58 -30.10
N VAL A 100 9.67 -23.97 -30.86
CA VAL A 100 11.10 -24.27 -30.84
C VAL A 100 11.84 -23.16 -30.10
N GLN A 101 12.24 -23.45 -28.86
CA GLN A 101 13.00 -22.52 -28.03
C GLN A 101 14.40 -23.07 -27.76
N ASP A 102 15.43 -22.26 -28.00
CA ASP A 102 16.85 -22.58 -27.77
C ASP A 102 17.33 -22.30 -26.33
N HIS A 103 16.39 -21.94 -25.45
CA HIS A 103 16.66 -21.47 -24.09
C HIS A 103 15.75 -22.16 -23.09
N ASP A 104 16.20 -22.19 -21.83
CA ASP A 104 15.48 -22.86 -20.74
C ASP A 104 14.48 -21.89 -20.07
N VAL A 105 14.87 -20.60 -20.03
CA VAL A 105 14.14 -19.53 -19.35
C VAL A 105 14.15 -18.27 -20.22
N ALA A 106 13.05 -17.52 -20.25
CA ALA A 106 13.05 -16.16 -20.78
C ALA A 106 12.50 -15.17 -19.76
N ALA A 107 13.18 -14.04 -19.59
CA ALA A 107 12.74 -12.96 -18.72
C ALA A 107 13.34 -11.62 -19.17
N TYR A 108 12.73 -10.51 -18.75
CA TYR A 108 13.32 -9.20 -18.97
C TYR A 108 14.50 -8.97 -18.01
N VAL A 109 15.64 -8.56 -18.56
CA VAL A 109 16.84 -8.20 -17.79
C VAL A 109 17.06 -6.69 -17.90
N LYS A 110 17.07 -6.01 -16.75
CA LYS A 110 17.31 -4.56 -16.68
C LYS A 110 18.73 -4.22 -17.18
N PRO A 111 18.98 -2.96 -17.60
CA PRO A 111 20.33 -2.51 -17.96
C PRO A 111 21.38 -2.70 -16.85
N ASP A 112 20.95 -2.78 -15.59
CA ASP A 112 21.82 -3.04 -14.43
C ASP A 112 22.09 -4.53 -14.17
N GLY A 113 21.65 -5.41 -15.07
CA GLY A 113 21.86 -6.86 -15.02
C GLY A 113 20.81 -7.64 -14.25
N ARG A 114 19.89 -6.98 -13.52
CA ARG A 114 18.91 -7.67 -12.68
C ARG A 114 17.68 -8.13 -13.48
N VAL A 115 17.26 -9.36 -13.26
CA VAL A 115 16.03 -9.93 -13.85
C VAL A 115 14.77 -9.28 -13.27
N ARG A 116 13.67 -9.16 -14.03
CA ARG A 116 12.31 -8.87 -13.53
C ARG A 116 11.47 -10.15 -13.55
N SER A 117 10.78 -10.45 -12.45
CA SER A 117 9.98 -11.68 -12.30
C SER A 117 8.49 -11.51 -12.65
N GLY A 118 8.11 -10.36 -13.22
CA GLY A 118 6.72 -10.09 -13.59
C GLY A 118 6.23 -10.87 -14.79
N LEU A 119 7.16 -11.28 -15.66
CA LEU A 119 6.95 -12.24 -16.72
C LEU A 119 8.15 -13.19 -16.75
N VAL A 120 7.90 -14.50 -16.68
CA VAL A 120 8.93 -15.54 -16.77
C VAL A 120 8.42 -16.68 -17.64
N TYR A 121 9.13 -17.00 -18.71
CA TYR A 121 8.91 -18.22 -19.48
C TYR A 121 9.76 -19.36 -18.92
N LEU A 122 9.19 -20.56 -18.84
CA LEU A 122 9.89 -21.80 -18.50
C LEU A 122 9.65 -22.83 -19.60
N ALA A 123 10.73 -23.26 -20.26
CA ALA A 123 10.69 -24.32 -21.26
C ALA A 123 10.50 -25.69 -20.61
N ASP A 124 10.06 -26.69 -21.38
CA ASP A 124 10.07 -28.09 -20.92
C ASP A 124 11.49 -28.68 -20.97
N THR A 125 12.31 -28.27 -20.00
CA THR A 125 13.69 -28.73 -19.85
C THR A 125 13.99 -29.06 -18.40
N GLU A 126 14.94 -29.96 -18.16
CA GLU A 126 15.43 -30.27 -16.82
C GLU A 126 16.04 -29.04 -16.13
N ALA A 127 16.70 -28.16 -16.90
CA ALA A 127 17.27 -26.91 -16.39
C ALA A 127 16.19 -25.94 -15.89
N ALA A 128 15.07 -25.79 -16.61
CA ALA A 128 13.94 -24.97 -16.17
C ALA A 128 13.27 -25.55 -14.91
N ARG A 129 13.11 -26.88 -14.84
CA ARG A 129 12.59 -27.57 -13.65
C ARG A 129 13.52 -27.40 -12.43
N SER A 130 14.82 -27.53 -12.64
CA SER A 130 15.85 -27.31 -11.61
C SER A 130 15.85 -25.86 -11.11
N LEU A 131 15.70 -24.90 -12.03
CA LEU A 131 15.55 -23.49 -11.69
C LEU A 131 14.32 -23.25 -10.79
N LEU A 132 13.15 -23.79 -11.16
CA LEU A 132 11.94 -23.61 -10.38
C LEU A 132 12.09 -24.16 -8.96
N THR A 133 12.61 -25.38 -8.84
CA THR A 133 12.93 -26.01 -7.54
C THR A 133 13.88 -25.14 -6.72
N ARG A 134 14.93 -24.60 -7.36
CA ARG A 134 15.92 -23.77 -6.66
C ARG A 134 15.34 -22.43 -6.23
N TRP A 135 14.53 -21.80 -7.08
CA TRP A 135 13.87 -20.54 -6.79
C TRP A 135 12.93 -20.66 -5.59
N GLU A 136 12.12 -21.71 -5.55
CA GLU A 136 11.24 -21.98 -4.41
C GLU A 136 12.04 -22.19 -3.11
N ALA A 137 13.09 -23.01 -3.16
CA ALA A 137 13.94 -23.25 -1.99
C ALA A 137 14.56 -21.95 -1.47
N LEU A 138 15.00 -21.06 -2.36
CA LEU A 138 15.55 -19.76 -2.00
C LEU A 138 14.49 -18.83 -1.38
N CYS A 139 13.27 -18.76 -1.93
CA CYS A 139 12.18 -17.99 -1.33
C CYS A 139 11.79 -18.53 0.06
N LYS A 140 11.71 -19.85 0.22
CA LYS A 140 11.40 -20.48 1.52
C LYS A 140 12.48 -20.22 2.57
N ALA A 141 13.74 -20.23 2.16
CA ALA A 141 14.87 -19.94 3.05
C ALA A 141 15.02 -18.44 3.37
N ASN A 142 14.45 -17.55 2.56
CA ASN A 142 14.59 -16.10 2.69
C ASN A 142 13.22 -15.40 2.58
N PRO A 143 12.28 -15.66 3.52
CA PRO A 143 10.90 -15.19 3.40
C PRO A 143 10.74 -13.66 3.48
N GLU A 144 11.73 -12.94 4.01
CA GLU A 144 11.74 -11.47 4.06
C GLU A 144 12.27 -10.81 2.78
N GLU A 145 12.79 -11.60 1.82
CA GLU A 145 13.39 -11.10 0.59
C GLU A 145 12.44 -11.24 -0.62
N TRP A 146 12.61 -10.39 -1.62
CA TRP A 146 11.74 -10.38 -2.79
C TRP A 146 12.03 -11.57 -3.71
N ASP A 147 10.97 -12.19 -4.24
CA ASP A 147 11.06 -13.33 -5.17
C ASP A 147 11.96 -13.03 -6.36
N GLN A 148 11.95 -11.79 -6.86
CA GLN A 148 12.78 -11.36 -7.99
C GLN A 148 14.28 -11.49 -7.69
N VAL A 149 14.71 -11.20 -6.45
CA VAL A 149 16.11 -11.36 -6.03
C VAL A 149 16.46 -12.84 -5.98
N MET A 150 15.53 -13.67 -5.51
CA MET A 150 15.70 -15.11 -5.46
C MET A 150 15.72 -15.75 -6.85
N LEU A 151 14.94 -15.23 -7.81
CA LEU A 151 14.97 -15.67 -9.21
C LEU A 151 16.34 -15.37 -9.86
N ASP A 152 16.85 -14.15 -9.70
CA ASP A 152 18.16 -13.73 -10.23
C ASP A 152 19.28 -14.63 -9.71
N ARG A 153 19.21 -14.97 -8.42
CA ARG A 153 20.12 -15.93 -7.78
C ARG A 153 19.92 -17.35 -8.29
N ALA A 154 18.68 -17.83 -8.44
CA ALA A 154 18.39 -19.17 -8.96
C ALA A 154 18.94 -19.36 -10.38
N ILE A 155 18.75 -18.37 -11.26
CA ILE A 155 19.32 -18.35 -12.63
C ILE A 155 20.84 -18.49 -12.58
N SER A 156 21.48 -17.73 -11.70
CA SER A 156 22.95 -17.75 -11.56
C SER A 156 23.46 -19.10 -11.02
N GLU A 157 22.72 -19.74 -10.11
CA GLU A 157 23.14 -20.98 -9.46
C GLU A 157 22.85 -22.23 -10.29
N THR A 158 21.83 -22.23 -11.14
CA THR A 158 21.52 -23.38 -12.02
C THR A 158 22.21 -23.34 -13.37
N GLY A 159 22.69 -22.17 -13.81
CA GLY A 159 23.37 -22.03 -15.11
C GLY A 159 22.44 -22.22 -16.31
N CYS A 160 21.13 -22.07 -16.13
CA CYS A 160 20.16 -22.20 -17.22
C CYS A 160 20.41 -21.18 -18.35
N ARG A 161 20.10 -21.56 -19.59
CA ARG A 161 20.16 -20.67 -20.75
C ARG A 161 19.04 -19.63 -20.66
N LEU A 162 19.39 -18.40 -20.28
CA LEU A 162 18.45 -17.28 -20.18
C LEU A 162 18.37 -16.50 -21.49
N ARG A 163 17.17 -16.46 -22.09
CA ARG A 163 16.81 -15.50 -23.14
C ARG A 163 16.40 -14.17 -22.51
N LYS A 164 17.08 -13.09 -22.91
CA LYS A 164 16.70 -11.72 -22.51
C LYS A 164 15.53 -11.26 -23.35
N LEU A 165 14.39 -11.02 -22.71
CA LEU A 165 13.23 -10.46 -23.39
C LEU A 165 13.42 -8.95 -23.62
N PRO A 166 12.87 -8.40 -24.71
CA PRO A 166 12.80 -6.96 -24.93
C PRO A 166 11.98 -6.23 -23.85
N HIS A 167 12.15 -4.91 -23.77
CA HIS A 167 11.51 -4.09 -22.73
C HIS A 167 9.97 -4.08 -22.82
N GLU A 168 9.43 -4.16 -24.04
CA GLU A 168 7.99 -4.20 -24.32
C GLU A 168 7.27 -5.44 -23.75
N TYR A 169 8.00 -6.49 -23.36
CA TYR A 169 7.46 -7.68 -22.69
C TYR A 169 7.35 -7.53 -21.16
N CYS A 170 7.89 -6.45 -20.59
CA CYS A 170 7.83 -6.21 -19.15
C CYS A 170 7.72 -4.70 -18.85
N TYR A 171 6.94 -3.99 -19.67
CA TYR A 171 6.79 -2.54 -19.59
C TYR A 171 5.96 -2.14 -18.37
N LEU A 172 6.51 -1.28 -17.50
CA LEU A 172 5.77 -0.74 -16.34
C LEU A 172 5.12 0.59 -16.69
N ARG A 173 3.79 0.58 -16.87
CA ARG A 173 3.01 1.80 -17.17
C ARG A 173 3.24 2.88 -16.10
N GLY A 174 3.62 4.08 -16.56
CA GLY A 174 3.81 5.26 -15.71
C GLY A 174 5.10 5.27 -14.87
N LEU A 175 6.01 4.32 -15.10
CA LEU A 175 7.35 4.33 -14.51
C LEU A 175 8.44 4.27 -15.59
N ASP A 176 8.31 3.31 -16.50
CA ASP A 176 9.28 3.16 -17.57
C ASP A 176 9.04 4.26 -18.62
N ARG A 177 10.11 4.61 -19.35
CA ARG A 177 9.96 5.40 -20.58
C ARG A 177 9.24 4.54 -21.60
N GLU A 178 8.39 5.17 -22.40
CA GLU A 178 7.67 4.46 -23.45
C GLU A 178 8.68 3.78 -24.39
N PRO A 179 8.54 2.46 -24.64
CA PRO A 179 9.46 1.75 -25.51
C PRO A 179 9.29 2.22 -26.95
N ALA A 180 10.37 2.14 -27.74
CA ALA A 180 10.31 2.44 -29.16
C ALA A 180 9.46 1.42 -29.93
N ALA A 181 9.44 0.17 -29.46
CA ALA A 181 8.58 -0.88 -29.98
C ALA A 181 7.22 -0.87 -29.27
N PRO A 182 6.15 -1.34 -29.93
CA PRO A 182 4.84 -1.39 -29.31
C PRO A 182 4.79 -2.35 -28.11
N VAL A 183 4.23 -1.90 -26.98
CA VAL A 183 4.10 -2.68 -25.74
C VAL A 183 3.40 -4.03 -25.97
N VAL A 184 4.01 -5.14 -25.57
CA VAL A 184 3.43 -6.49 -25.69
C VAL A 184 2.72 -6.87 -24.40
N VAL A 185 3.41 -6.74 -23.27
CA VAL A 185 2.85 -6.96 -21.94
C VAL A 185 3.08 -5.71 -21.10
N GLU A 186 1.97 -5.20 -20.59
CA GLU A 186 1.96 -4.05 -19.72
C GLU A 186 1.72 -4.47 -18.28
N HIS A 187 2.60 -4.06 -17.38
CA HIS A 187 2.45 -4.28 -15.95
C HIS A 187 1.99 -2.99 -15.29
N LEU A 188 0.95 -3.09 -14.46
CA LEU A 188 0.54 -1.98 -13.62
C LEU A 188 1.45 -1.89 -12.41
N ARG A 189 1.88 -0.68 -12.08
CA ARG A 189 2.57 -0.48 -10.81
C ARG A 189 1.57 -0.64 -9.68
N ARG A 190 1.89 -1.45 -8.66
CA ARG A 190 1.20 -1.45 -7.36
C ARG A 190 0.90 -0.05 -6.81
N ARG A 191 1.75 0.96 -7.04
CA ARG A 191 1.54 2.35 -6.57
C ARG A 191 0.56 3.20 -7.40
N LEU A 192 0.21 2.80 -8.63
CA LEU A 192 -0.94 3.38 -9.32
C LEU A 192 -2.26 2.82 -8.76
N TRP A 193 -2.20 1.64 -8.13
CA TRP A 193 -3.32 1.00 -7.43
C TRP A 193 -3.42 1.32 -5.92
N ASN A 194 -2.30 1.49 -5.19
CA ASN A 194 -2.30 1.80 -3.75
C ASN A 194 -2.89 3.19 -3.40
N ASN A 195 -3.36 3.96 -4.39
CA ASN A 195 -4.31 5.05 -4.13
C ASN A 195 -5.68 4.54 -3.62
N THR A 196 -5.89 3.22 -3.57
CA THR A 196 -7.07 2.57 -2.98
C THR A 196 -6.78 1.49 -1.91
N ALA A 197 -5.52 1.11 -1.64
CA ALA A 197 -5.20 0.13 -0.58
C ALA A 197 -3.81 0.38 0.08
N THR A 198 -3.82 0.51 1.41
CA THR A 198 -2.67 0.80 2.30
C THR A 198 -1.77 -0.42 2.52
N GLN A 199 -0.44 -0.22 2.61
CA GLN A 199 0.49 -1.19 3.22
C GLN A 199 1.58 -0.52 4.10
N PRO A 200 2.22 -1.28 5.02
CA PRO A 200 3.15 -0.81 6.06
C PRO A 200 4.63 -0.73 5.60
N PRO A 201 5.54 -0.21 6.45
CA PRO A 201 6.89 0.21 6.06
C PRO A 201 7.94 -0.92 6.22
N THR A 202 8.98 -0.88 5.40
CA THR A 202 10.16 -1.76 5.48
C THR A 202 11.15 -1.31 6.57
N LYS A 203 11.82 -2.29 7.21
CA LYS A 203 12.84 -2.08 8.28
C LYS A 203 14.08 -1.31 7.77
N PRO A 204 14.76 -0.52 8.63
CA PRO A 204 16.02 0.14 8.28
C PRO A 204 17.19 -0.86 8.27
N ARG A 205 18.09 -0.73 7.28
CA ARG A 205 19.33 -1.52 7.19
C ARG A 205 20.34 -1.09 8.27
N PRO A 206 21.12 -2.01 8.86
CA PRO A 206 22.14 -1.66 9.83
C PRO A 206 23.35 -0.98 9.15
N HIS A 207 23.88 0.05 9.82
CA HIS A 207 25.15 0.69 9.48
C HIS A 207 26.29 -0.34 9.47
N ARG A 208 26.92 -0.55 8.31
CA ARG A 208 28.24 -1.21 8.24
C ARG A 208 29.32 -0.17 8.52
N SER A 209 29.92 -0.27 9.70
CA SER A 209 31.16 0.39 10.08
C SER A 209 32.36 -0.26 9.39
N GLY A 210 33.35 0.57 9.03
CA GLY A 210 34.76 0.22 8.96
C GLY A 210 35.23 -0.75 7.87
N ARG A 211 35.78 -0.21 6.78
CA ARG A 211 37.07 -0.70 6.24
C ARG A 211 37.80 0.41 5.49
N ARG A 212 38.77 0.98 6.20
CA ARG A 212 39.80 1.90 5.73
C ARG A 212 40.62 1.18 4.65
N ARG A 213 40.48 1.56 3.38
CA ARG A 213 41.43 1.21 2.32
C ARG A 213 42.15 2.49 1.89
N GLN A 214 43.38 2.64 2.37
CA GLN A 214 44.35 3.55 1.78
C GLN A 214 44.50 3.21 0.30
N ARG A 215 44.19 4.16 -0.58
CA ARG A 215 44.60 4.09 -1.98
C ARG A 215 45.37 5.36 -2.33
N ARG A 216 46.58 5.11 -2.82
CA ARG A 216 47.63 6.06 -3.15
C ARG A 216 47.15 7.12 -4.12
N ARG A 217 47.64 8.35 -3.89
CA ARG A 217 47.54 9.52 -4.74
C ARG A 217 48.12 9.23 -6.15
N ARG A 218 47.34 9.50 -7.18
CA ARG A 218 47.83 9.97 -8.49
C ARG A 218 46.94 11.12 -8.94
N GLY A 219 47.57 12.25 -9.25
CA GLY A 219 46.91 13.52 -9.53
C GLY A 219 45.99 13.46 -10.74
N SER A 220 44.88 14.19 -10.65
CA SER A 220 44.00 14.52 -11.77
C SER A 220 43.56 15.96 -11.59
N ALA A 221 43.67 16.73 -12.68
CA ALA A 221 43.38 18.15 -12.81
C ALA A 221 41.97 18.57 -12.33
N PRO A 222 41.74 19.84 -11.96
CA PRO A 222 40.51 20.28 -11.32
C PRO A 222 39.36 20.28 -12.32
N LYS A 223 38.37 19.41 -12.10
CA LYS A 223 37.06 19.51 -12.75
C LYS A 223 36.22 20.55 -11.99
N GLY A 224 35.72 21.53 -12.73
CA GLY A 224 34.86 22.60 -12.24
C GLY A 224 33.78 22.11 -11.29
N GLY A 225 33.72 22.72 -10.11
CA GLY A 225 32.72 22.44 -9.10
C GLY A 225 31.33 22.67 -9.66
N ARG A 226 30.47 21.64 -9.61
CA ARG A 226 29.03 21.88 -9.66
C ARG A 226 28.69 22.80 -8.49
N PRO A 227 27.92 23.89 -8.70
CA PRO A 227 27.44 24.69 -7.59
C PRO A 227 26.70 23.78 -6.62
N GLU A 228 27.09 23.83 -5.34
CA GLU A 228 26.31 23.19 -4.29
C GLU A 228 24.87 23.72 -4.40
N PRO A 229 23.85 22.84 -4.34
CA PRO A 229 22.48 23.29 -4.34
C PRO A 229 22.31 24.21 -3.14
N THR A 230 22.10 25.49 -3.41
CA THR A 230 21.82 26.53 -2.41
C THR A 230 20.78 25.98 -1.43
N GLN A 231 21.21 25.71 -0.20
CA GLN A 231 20.31 25.27 0.85
C GLN A 231 19.32 26.40 1.07
N GLY A 232 18.05 26.17 0.71
CA GLY A 232 16.98 27.11 1.01
C GLY A 232 16.91 27.38 2.51
N PRO A 233 16.18 28.43 2.94
CA PRO A 233 16.02 28.75 4.35
C PRO A 233 15.55 27.52 5.15
N PRO A 234 16.01 27.36 6.41
CA PRO A 234 15.63 26.23 7.23
C PRO A 234 14.10 26.18 7.38
N LEU A 235 13.52 25.01 7.10
CA LEU A 235 12.08 24.81 7.24
C LEU A 235 11.70 24.89 8.72
N ARG A 236 10.56 25.52 9.01
CA ARG A 236 10.01 25.54 10.37
C ARG A 236 9.65 24.13 10.81
N SER A 237 9.93 23.80 12.08
CA SER A 237 9.54 22.54 12.69
C SER A 237 8.03 22.31 12.63
N MET A 238 7.60 21.05 12.55
CA MET A 238 6.18 20.69 12.59
C MET A 238 5.59 20.97 13.98
N ASP A 239 4.44 21.64 14.03
CA ASP A 239 3.79 21.98 15.30
C ASP A 239 3.06 20.77 15.90
N ALA A 240 2.29 20.04 15.09
CA ALA A 240 1.40 18.99 15.57
C ALA A 240 1.35 17.73 14.70
N LEU A 241 1.24 16.57 15.35
CA LEU A 241 0.81 15.31 14.74
C LEU A 241 -0.48 14.82 15.40
N ILE A 242 -1.55 14.67 14.64
CA ILE A 242 -2.76 13.97 15.09
C ILE A 242 -2.59 12.47 14.80
N ALA A 243 -2.56 11.66 15.85
CA ALA A 243 -2.52 10.21 15.78
C ALA A 243 -3.77 9.61 16.42
N GLY A 244 -4.27 8.51 15.86
CA GLY A 244 -5.43 7.83 16.41
C GLY A 244 -5.77 6.57 15.65
N MET A 245 -6.59 5.73 16.24
CA MET A 245 -7.19 4.61 15.54
C MET A 245 -8.08 5.12 14.39
N PRO A 246 -8.19 4.40 13.27
CA PRO A 246 -9.19 4.69 12.26
C PRO A 246 -10.58 4.83 12.88
N LYS A 247 -11.34 5.82 12.40
CA LYS A 247 -12.69 6.13 12.91
C LYS A 247 -12.72 6.71 14.33
N SER A 248 -11.61 7.18 14.92
CA SER A 248 -11.62 7.88 16.22
C SER A 248 -11.96 9.37 16.17
N GLY A 249 -12.25 9.94 14.99
CA GLY A 249 -12.51 11.38 14.84
C GLY A 249 -11.29 12.21 14.42
N THR A 250 -10.16 11.58 14.09
CA THR A 250 -8.95 12.26 13.60
C THR A 250 -9.17 13.17 12.40
N THR A 251 -10.08 12.80 11.48
CA THR A 251 -10.45 13.65 10.33
C THR A 251 -11.23 14.90 10.78
N MET A 252 -12.16 14.77 11.72
CA MET A 252 -12.88 15.91 12.28
C MET A 252 -11.90 16.87 12.95
N LEU A 253 -10.99 16.36 13.79
CA LEU A 253 -10.00 17.19 14.47
C LEU A 253 -9.05 17.90 13.48
N CYS A 254 -8.58 17.18 12.46
CA CYS A 254 -7.80 17.76 11.36
C CYS A 254 -8.52 18.92 10.68
N ASN A 255 -9.81 18.75 10.39
CA ASN A 255 -10.65 19.77 9.74
C ASN A 255 -10.82 21.02 10.60
N VAL A 256 -11.16 20.88 11.88
CA VAL A 256 -11.36 22.04 12.77
C VAL A 256 -10.06 22.77 13.08
N MET A 257 -8.92 22.10 13.04
CA MET A 257 -7.59 22.72 13.18
C MET A 257 -7.08 23.36 11.88
N THR A 258 -7.69 23.06 10.73
CA THR A 258 -7.23 23.59 9.43
C THR A 258 -7.98 24.88 9.09
N ARG A 259 -7.29 26.01 9.20
CA ARG A 259 -7.80 27.34 8.87
C ARG A 259 -6.71 28.20 8.26
N LEU A 260 -6.74 28.38 6.94
CA LEU A 260 -5.82 29.28 6.26
C LEU A 260 -6.19 30.76 6.55
N PRO A 261 -5.22 31.68 6.58
CA PRO A 261 -3.76 31.45 6.47
C PRO A 261 -3.10 31.03 7.80
N HIS A 262 -3.86 30.82 8.87
CA HIS A 262 -3.35 30.63 10.24
C HIS A 262 -2.65 29.28 10.45
N GLY A 263 -3.16 28.22 9.82
CA GLY A 263 -2.49 26.94 9.81
C GLY A 263 -3.20 25.83 9.06
N VAL A 264 -2.49 24.72 8.89
CA VAL A 264 -2.97 23.53 8.17
C VAL A 264 -2.58 22.24 8.89
N ILE A 265 -3.51 21.28 8.97
CA ILE A 265 -3.16 19.88 9.27
C ILE A 265 -3.34 19.08 7.99
N LEU A 266 -2.27 18.43 7.51
CA LEU A 266 -2.29 17.67 6.27
C LEU A 266 -2.86 16.26 6.46
N TYR A 267 -3.70 15.81 5.53
CA TYR A 267 -4.30 14.47 5.53
C TYR A 267 -3.34 13.38 5.06
N GLU A 268 -2.86 12.56 5.98
CA GLU A 268 -2.04 11.37 5.69
C GLU A 268 -1.01 11.65 4.58
N PRO A 269 -0.20 12.71 4.72
CA PRO A 269 0.48 13.34 3.58
C PRO A 269 1.49 12.43 2.88
N GLY A 270 2.02 11.42 3.58
CA GLY A 270 3.08 10.57 3.05
C GLY A 270 4.36 11.36 2.77
N LEU A 271 4.74 12.29 3.66
CA LEU A 271 5.89 13.19 3.49
C LEU A 271 7.23 12.43 3.40
N GLU A 272 7.27 11.18 3.85
CA GLU A 272 8.40 10.27 3.68
C GLU A 272 8.56 9.74 2.24
N ARG A 273 7.57 9.97 1.37
CA ARG A 273 7.50 9.44 0.01
C ARG A 273 7.86 10.51 -1.00
N THR A 274 8.19 10.08 -2.22
CA THR A 274 8.42 10.99 -3.35
C THR A 274 7.14 11.64 -3.88
N ARG A 275 5.97 11.03 -3.62
CA ARG A 275 4.65 11.52 -4.06
C ARG A 275 3.71 11.59 -2.86
N LEU A 276 2.86 12.62 -2.86
CA LEU A 276 1.79 12.80 -1.89
C LEU A 276 0.80 11.65 -1.91
N SER A 277 0.13 11.42 -0.79
CA SER A 277 -1.08 10.59 -0.80
C SER A 277 -2.19 11.24 -1.62
N ALA A 278 -3.08 10.42 -2.18
CA ALA A 278 -4.28 10.92 -2.86
C ALA A 278 -5.16 11.80 -1.94
N LEU A 279 -5.19 11.50 -0.63
CA LEU A 279 -5.96 12.28 0.33
C LEU A 279 -5.39 13.69 0.51
N CYS A 280 -4.07 13.81 0.67
CA CYS A 280 -3.39 15.10 0.78
C CYS A 280 -3.52 15.90 -0.51
N ALA A 281 -3.32 15.28 -1.67
CA ALA A 281 -3.47 15.95 -2.96
C ALA A 281 -4.88 16.58 -3.12
N ARG A 282 -5.94 15.83 -2.78
CA ARG A 282 -7.32 16.34 -2.85
C ARG A 282 -7.62 17.39 -1.77
N GLN A 283 -6.99 17.30 -0.60
CA GLN A 283 -7.08 18.35 0.40
C GLN A 283 -6.49 19.66 -0.12
N LEU A 284 -5.30 19.61 -0.70
CA LEU A 284 -4.62 20.79 -1.25
C LEU A 284 -5.47 21.43 -2.36
N GLU A 285 -6.02 20.61 -3.26
CA GLU A 285 -6.96 21.07 -4.29
C GLU A 285 -8.16 21.81 -3.66
N SER A 286 -8.75 21.25 -2.60
CA SER A 286 -9.86 21.90 -1.87
C SER A 286 -9.51 23.17 -1.12
N LEU A 287 -8.21 23.39 -0.86
CA LEU A 287 -7.68 24.60 -0.25
C LEU A 287 -7.27 25.63 -1.33
N GLY A 288 -7.56 25.37 -2.60
CA GLY A 288 -7.21 26.24 -3.72
C GLY A 288 -5.83 25.98 -4.31
N TYR A 289 -5.12 24.95 -3.86
CA TYR A 289 -3.79 24.56 -4.36
C TYR A 289 -3.92 23.39 -5.34
N GLY A 290 -4.34 23.70 -6.56
CA GLY A 290 -4.42 22.74 -7.66
C GLY A 290 -3.04 22.46 -8.29
N GLY A 291 -2.86 21.25 -8.81
CA GLY A 291 -1.66 20.86 -9.59
C GLY A 291 -0.73 19.85 -8.88
N PRO A 292 0.22 19.25 -9.63
CA PRO A 292 1.11 18.24 -9.10
C PRO A 292 2.18 18.85 -8.19
N MET A 293 1.98 18.75 -6.87
CA MET A 293 3.01 19.07 -5.89
C MET A 293 3.75 17.79 -5.44
N THR A 294 5.07 17.90 -5.28
CA THR A 294 5.88 16.88 -4.60
C THR A 294 5.72 16.99 -3.08
N ALA A 295 6.04 15.92 -2.35
CA ALA A 295 6.05 15.95 -0.88
C ALA A 295 6.91 17.09 -0.31
N ARG A 296 8.08 17.34 -0.92
CA ARG A 296 8.97 18.42 -0.51
C ARG A 296 8.38 19.81 -0.74
N GLN A 297 7.64 20.01 -1.84
CA GLN A 297 6.97 21.29 -2.11
C GLN A 297 5.83 21.54 -1.13
N VAL A 298 5.06 20.50 -0.78
CA VAL A 298 4.00 20.62 0.23
C VAL A 298 4.58 20.87 1.61
N GLU A 299 5.67 20.18 1.97
CA GLU A 299 6.39 20.41 3.23
C GLU A 299 6.88 21.86 3.31
N ALA A 300 7.52 22.37 2.25
CA ALA A 300 7.98 23.75 2.19
C ALA A 300 6.82 24.75 2.33
N TRP A 301 5.74 24.55 1.57
CA TRP A 301 4.55 25.39 1.63
C TRP A 301 3.90 25.39 3.02
N ALA A 302 3.68 24.21 3.61
CA ALA A 302 3.06 24.09 4.92
C ALA A 302 3.93 24.73 6.02
N SER A 303 5.25 24.53 5.95
CA SER A 303 6.19 25.11 6.91
C SER A 303 6.28 26.64 6.86
N ALA A 304 5.82 27.25 5.77
CA ALA A 304 5.73 28.71 5.65
C ALA A 304 4.50 29.28 6.37
N LEU A 305 3.56 28.45 6.82
CA LEU A 305 2.39 28.89 7.58
C LEU A 305 2.70 29.09 9.08
N PRO A 306 1.92 29.95 9.78
CA PRO A 306 2.07 30.18 11.22
C PRO A 306 1.81 28.97 12.11
N ARG A 307 1.13 27.94 11.60
CA ARG A 307 1.05 26.61 12.22
C ARG A 307 0.92 25.54 11.13
N TRP A 308 1.58 24.40 11.30
CA TRP A 308 1.35 23.26 10.44
C TRP A 308 1.55 21.92 11.12
N GLY A 309 0.87 20.91 10.59
CA GLY A 309 0.93 19.56 11.13
C GLY A 309 0.50 18.51 10.14
N ALA A 310 0.45 17.27 10.62
CA ALA A 310 -0.04 16.13 9.86
C ALA A 310 -1.03 15.31 10.69
N LYS A 311 -1.94 14.62 10.01
CA LYS A 311 -2.82 13.62 10.60
C LYS A 311 -2.45 12.26 10.00
N GLU A 312 -2.21 11.27 10.86
CA GLU A 312 -1.88 9.90 10.46
C GLU A 312 -2.65 8.89 11.31
N VAL A 313 -3.08 7.79 10.69
CA VAL A 313 -3.83 6.69 11.35
C VAL A 313 -3.25 5.32 11.01
N THR A 314 -2.12 5.29 10.29
CA THR A 314 -1.37 4.07 10.01
C THR A 314 -0.10 4.09 10.84
N VAL A 315 0.31 2.93 11.36
CA VAL A 315 1.57 2.81 12.11
C VAL A 315 2.76 3.33 11.29
N ALA A 316 2.75 3.05 9.98
CA ALA A 316 3.76 3.51 9.04
C ALA A 316 3.84 5.04 8.96
N GLY A 317 2.70 5.69 8.74
CA GLY A 317 2.61 7.14 8.61
C GLY A 317 2.96 7.84 9.92
N ILE A 318 2.44 7.36 11.05
CA ILE A 318 2.75 7.89 12.39
C ILE A 318 4.26 7.85 12.62
N ARG A 319 4.91 6.69 12.47
CA ARG A 319 6.35 6.55 12.67
C ARG A 319 7.16 7.35 11.64
N GLY A 320 6.70 7.41 10.40
CA GLY A 320 7.32 8.21 9.34
C GLY A 320 7.37 9.69 9.71
N VAL A 321 6.24 10.26 10.15
CA VAL A 321 6.17 11.65 10.58
C VAL A 321 7.02 11.89 11.83
N MET A 322 6.91 11.03 12.84
CA MET A 322 7.69 11.16 14.08
C MET A 322 9.20 11.16 13.83
N SER A 323 9.69 10.24 13.00
CA SER A 323 11.12 10.10 12.71
C SER A 323 11.68 11.24 11.85
N ARG A 324 10.89 11.78 10.92
CA ARG A 324 11.34 12.82 9.99
C ARG A 324 11.18 14.24 10.53
N HIS A 325 10.09 14.53 11.23
CA HIS A 325 9.71 15.90 11.58
C HIS A 325 9.74 16.19 13.07
N ASN A 326 9.79 15.16 13.93
CA ASN A 326 9.79 15.29 15.39
C ASN A 326 8.78 16.37 15.90
N PRO A 327 7.48 16.20 15.63
CA PRO A 327 6.47 17.24 15.85
C PRO A 327 6.45 17.73 17.30
N THR A 328 6.27 19.03 17.50
CA THR A 328 6.36 19.65 18.84
C THR A 328 5.32 19.05 19.80
N ARG A 329 4.08 18.90 19.32
CA ARG A 329 2.97 18.24 20.04
C ARG A 329 2.48 17.01 19.27
N VAL A 330 2.10 15.97 20.00
CA VAL A 330 1.45 14.76 19.48
C VAL A 330 0.08 14.64 20.14
N ILE A 331 -0.95 14.69 19.31
CA ILE A 331 -2.35 14.71 19.73
C ILE A 331 -2.91 13.30 19.55
N LEU A 332 -3.22 12.64 20.65
CA LEU A 332 -3.81 11.30 20.66
C LEU A 332 -5.33 11.44 20.62
N MET A 333 -5.93 11.17 19.46
CA MET A 333 -7.37 11.17 19.29
C MET A 333 -7.95 9.83 19.76
N LEU A 334 -8.50 9.85 20.96
CA LEU A 334 -9.04 8.69 21.66
C LEU A 334 -10.53 8.51 21.37
N ARG A 335 -10.96 7.28 21.17
CA ARG A 335 -12.37 6.89 21.08
C ARG A 335 -12.54 5.46 21.58
N SER A 336 -13.74 5.12 22.07
CA SER A 336 -14.14 3.74 22.34
C SER A 336 -13.84 2.83 21.13
N PRO A 337 -13.08 1.74 21.30
CA PRO A 337 -12.83 0.77 20.23
C PRO A 337 -14.10 0.17 19.66
N TRP A 338 -15.15 0.02 20.47
CA TRP A 338 -16.45 -0.44 20.01
C TRP A 338 -17.06 0.51 18.98
N ASP A 339 -17.22 1.79 19.34
CA ASP A 339 -17.85 2.79 18.45
C ASP A 339 -17.03 2.99 17.17
N ALA A 340 -15.70 2.99 17.29
CA ALA A 340 -14.82 3.03 16.14
C ALA A 340 -15.01 1.80 15.24
N ALA A 341 -15.12 0.60 15.82
CA ALA A 341 -15.29 -0.65 15.08
C ALA A 341 -16.65 -0.73 14.40
N CYS A 342 -17.73 -0.33 15.06
CA CYS A 342 -19.05 -0.19 14.43
C CYS A 342 -19.00 0.77 13.23
N SER A 343 -18.31 1.90 13.38
CA SER A 343 -18.13 2.87 12.29
C SER A 343 -17.27 2.32 11.15
N MET A 344 -16.27 1.49 11.45
CA MET A 344 -15.47 0.78 10.45
C MET A 344 -16.29 -0.27 9.71
N TYR A 345 -17.11 -1.02 10.42
CA TYR A 345 -17.98 -2.04 9.84
C TYR A 345 -18.98 -1.44 8.85
N GLU A 346 -19.64 -0.34 9.19
CA GLU A 346 -20.48 0.44 8.25
C GLU A 346 -19.72 0.85 6.99
N MET A 347 -18.43 1.19 7.12
CA MET A 347 -17.60 1.54 5.97
C MET A 347 -17.27 0.31 5.13
N ILE A 348 -16.96 -0.84 5.74
CA ILE A 348 -16.67 -2.10 5.03
C ILE A 348 -17.84 -2.49 4.13
N LEU A 349 -19.06 -2.50 4.68
CA LEU A 349 -20.27 -2.85 3.94
C LEU A 349 -20.49 -1.98 2.69
N ARG A 350 -20.05 -0.72 2.73
CA ARG A 350 -20.23 0.22 1.60
C ARG A 350 -19.15 0.11 0.54
N VAL A 351 -17.91 -0.15 0.95
CA VAL A 351 -16.76 -0.07 0.04
C VAL A 351 -16.48 -1.42 -0.63
N GLY A 352 -16.83 -2.55 0.00
CA GLY A 352 -16.76 -3.89 -0.61
C GLY A 352 -15.36 -4.40 -1.02
N ARG A 353 -14.31 -3.59 -0.88
CA ARG A 353 -12.98 -3.84 -1.48
C ARG A 353 -11.92 -4.41 -0.53
N ASN A 354 -12.23 -4.54 0.76
CA ASN A 354 -11.27 -5.03 1.76
C ASN A 354 -11.94 -6.04 2.70
N SER A 355 -11.20 -7.10 3.05
CA SER A 355 -11.64 -8.07 4.04
C SER A 355 -11.84 -7.43 5.43
N ARG A 356 -12.81 -7.96 6.18
CA ARG A 356 -13.09 -7.56 7.58
C ARG A 356 -11.83 -7.67 8.43
N SER A 357 -11.09 -8.78 8.28
CA SER A 357 -9.85 -9.06 9.01
C SER A 357 -8.77 -8.01 8.76
N SER A 358 -8.56 -7.58 7.50
CA SER A 358 -7.58 -6.53 7.17
C SER A 358 -7.89 -5.20 7.87
N ARG A 359 -9.17 -4.82 7.93
CA ARG A 359 -9.60 -3.59 8.61
C ARG A 359 -9.48 -3.69 10.14
N MET A 360 -9.81 -4.84 10.71
CA MET A 360 -9.60 -5.11 12.13
C MET A 360 -8.12 -5.00 12.50
N ASN A 361 -7.23 -5.69 11.76
CA ASN A 361 -5.79 -5.64 12.00
C ASN A 361 -5.23 -4.21 11.92
N TRP A 362 -5.73 -3.41 10.97
CA TRP A 362 -5.36 -2.00 10.88
C TRP A 362 -5.78 -1.19 12.12
N MET A 363 -6.99 -1.41 12.62
CA MET A 363 -7.48 -0.73 13.83
C MET A 363 -6.66 -1.11 15.06
N VAL A 364 -6.45 -2.41 15.28
CA VAL A 364 -5.67 -2.93 16.41
C VAL A 364 -4.25 -2.40 16.37
N ALA A 365 -3.58 -2.47 15.22
CA ALA A 365 -2.21 -1.97 15.08
C ALA A 365 -2.10 -0.46 15.34
N ALA A 366 -3.09 0.33 14.90
CA ALA A 366 -3.13 1.76 15.18
C ALA A 366 -3.38 2.05 16.67
N ALA A 367 -4.26 1.29 17.33
CA ALA A 367 -4.51 1.40 18.77
C ALA A 367 -3.24 1.08 19.58
N SER A 368 -2.51 0.01 19.25
CA SER A 368 -1.24 -0.32 19.89
C SER A 368 -0.19 0.77 19.68
N GLU A 369 -0.11 1.39 18.50
CA GLU A 369 0.83 2.49 18.26
C GLU A 369 0.46 3.76 19.06
N VAL A 370 -0.83 4.03 19.29
CA VAL A 370 -1.30 5.12 20.15
C VAL A 370 -0.89 4.87 21.61
N VAL A 371 -1.05 3.64 22.12
CA VAL A 371 -0.55 3.25 23.46
C VAL A 371 0.96 3.45 23.55
N ARG A 372 1.70 2.95 22.57
CA ARG A 372 3.16 3.14 22.52
C ARG A 372 3.57 4.61 22.55
N LEU A 373 2.89 5.48 21.81
CA LEU A 373 3.16 6.92 21.83
C LEU A 373 2.90 7.52 23.21
N ARG A 374 1.79 7.13 23.86
CA ARG A 374 1.48 7.58 25.22
C ARG A 374 2.56 7.18 26.23
N ASP A 375 3.08 5.98 26.10
CA ASP A 375 4.05 5.42 27.05
C ASP A 375 5.47 5.97 26.85
N THR A 376 5.80 6.40 25.63
CA THR A 376 7.18 6.76 25.26
C THR A 376 7.42 8.26 25.13
N LEU A 377 6.37 9.06 24.90
CA LEU A 377 6.51 10.50 24.79
C LEU A 377 6.34 11.17 26.16
N PRO A 378 7.09 12.24 26.42
CA PRO A 378 6.98 12.95 27.68
C PRO A 378 5.65 13.72 27.73
N PRO A 379 5.03 13.89 28.92
CA PRO A 379 3.69 14.44 29.05
C PRO A 379 3.49 15.81 28.39
N GLU A 380 4.49 16.69 28.42
CA GLU A 380 4.43 18.02 27.81
C GLU A 380 4.37 17.98 26.28
N ARG A 381 4.67 16.85 25.65
CA ARG A 381 4.52 16.67 24.20
C ARG A 381 3.20 16.01 23.82
N LEU A 382 2.42 15.55 24.78
CA LEU A 382 1.21 14.76 24.54
C LEU A 382 -0.04 15.57 24.88
N VAL A 383 -1.03 15.50 23.99
CA VAL A 383 -2.39 15.99 24.26
C VAL A 383 -3.38 14.87 23.97
N GLU A 384 -4.12 14.45 24.97
CA GLU A 384 -5.14 13.40 24.83
C GLU A 384 -6.51 14.03 24.58
N VAL A 385 -7.11 13.72 23.42
CA VAL A 385 -8.42 14.23 23.03
C VAL A 385 -9.42 13.08 22.98
N ARG A 386 -10.31 13.00 23.96
CA ARG A 386 -11.41 12.03 23.95
C ARG A 386 -12.51 12.49 23.02
N TYR A 387 -12.82 11.68 22.01
CA TYR A 387 -13.86 11.97 21.02
C TYR A 387 -15.20 12.25 21.68
N GLU A 388 -15.58 11.44 22.67
CA GLU A 388 -16.82 11.54 23.42
C GLU A 388 -16.96 12.93 24.07
N SER A 389 -15.98 13.31 24.88
CA SER A 389 -15.94 14.63 25.53
C SER A 389 -15.84 15.77 24.52
N PHE A 390 -15.04 15.60 23.47
CA PHE A 390 -14.82 16.63 22.44
C PHE A 390 -16.10 16.98 21.69
N VAL A 391 -16.93 16.00 21.35
CA VAL A 391 -18.18 16.29 20.62
C VAL A 391 -19.30 16.81 21.52
N GLN A 392 -19.31 16.42 22.80
CA GLN A 392 -20.38 16.78 23.75
C GLN A 392 -20.13 18.07 24.52
N ASN A 393 -18.87 18.38 24.86
CA ASN A 393 -18.55 19.44 25.81
C ASN A 393 -17.78 20.61 25.16
N PRO A 394 -18.41 21.80 24.98
CA PRO A 394 -17.74 23.00 24.49
C PRO A 394 -16.58 23.50 25.36
N GLU A 395 -16.69 23.39 26.69
CA GLU A 395 -15.63 23.79 27.63
C GLU A 395 -14.41 22.88 27.46
N TYR A 396 -14.63 21.57 27.29
CA TYR A 396 -13.55 20.63 26.99
C TYR A 396 -12.83 20.98 25.68
N ARG A 397 -13.57 21.40 24.64
CA ARG A 397 -12.93 21.88 23.39
C ARG A 397 -12.09 23.14 23.61
N THR A 398 -12.57 24.05 24.45
CA THR A 398 -11.84 25.28 24.80
C THR A 398 -10.54 24.95 25.55
N ALA A 399 -10.60 24.06 26.55
CA ALA A 399 -9.42 23.59 27.26
C ALA A 399 -8.40 22.89 26.35
N ILE A 400 -8.87 22.06 25.40
CA ILE A 400 -7.99 21.42 24.41
C ILE A 400 -7.37 22.46 23.47
N GLN A 401 -8.11 23.49 23.06
CA GLN A 401 -7.57 24.58 22.24
C GLN A 401 -6.43 25.32 22.96
N GLU A 402 -6.63 25.63 24.24
CA GLU A 402 -5.63 26.29 25.10
C GLU A 402 -4.37 25.43 25.28
N ASP A 403 -4.53 24.15 25.61
CA ASP A 403 -3.40 23.23 25.80
C ASP A 403 -2.58 23.02 24.51
N LEU A 404 -3.26 22.94 23.36
CA LEU A 404 -2.60 22.86 22.06
C LEU A 404 -1.87 24.15 21.67
N GLY A 405 -2.22 25.29 22.25
CA GLY A 405 -1.77 26.61 21.79
C GLY A 405 -2.12 26.85 20.31
N TRP A 406 -3.21 26.23 19.83
CA TRP A 406 -3.69 26.37 18.46
C TRP A 406 -4.65 27.56 18.41
N PRO A 407 -4.54 28.49 17.44
CA PRO A 407 -5.27 29.76 17.50
C PRO A 407 -6.79 29.60 17.66
N GLN A 408 -7.40 28.70 16.87
CA GLN A 408 -8.83 28.42 16.87
C GLN A 408 -9.12 26.98 16.41
N LEU A 409 -10.13 26.33 16.99
CA LEU A 409 -10.66 25.01 16.59
C LEU A 409 -12.02 25.15 15.88
N ASP A 410 -12.11 25.99 14.86
CA ASP A 410 -13.37 26.35 14.18
C ASP A 410 -13.30 26.20 12.65
N GLY A 411 -12.33 25.45 12.14
CA GLY A 411 -12.29 25.05 10.73
C GLY A 411 -13.53 24.24 10.31
N ASP A 412 -13.75 24.16 9.01
CA ASP A 412 -14.91 23.47 8.42
C ASP A 412 -14.87 21.96 8.71
N VAL A 413 -15.68 21.52 9.69
CA VAL A 413 -15.87 20.12 10.09
C VAL A 413 -16.22 19.23 8.91
N GLY A 414 -17.04 19.74 7.98
CA GLY A 414 -17.54 19.03 6.81
C GLY A 414 -16.53 18.93 5.67
N ARG A 415 -15.40 19.65 5.74
CA ARG A 415 -14.43 19.78 4.65
C ARG A 415 -14.05 18.41 4.10
N GLY A 416 -14.38 18.21 2.83
CA GLY A 416 -14.02 17.02 2.07
C GLY A 416 -14.81 15.76 2.35
N LEU A 417 -15.66 15.74 3.38
CA LEU A 417 -16.41 14.54 3.75
C LEU A 417 -17.32 14.09 2.61
N ALA A 418 -18.18 14.96 2.07
CA ALA A 418 -19.12 14.59 1.02
C ALA A 418 -18.45 14.40 -0.35
N SER A 419 -17.55 15.31 -0.72
CA SER A 419 -16.96 15.39 -2.06
C SER A 419 -15.86 14.34 -2.28
N TRP A 420 -14.65 14.59 -1.80
CA TRP A 420 -13.50 13.78 -2.20
C TRP A 420 -13.14 12.64 -1.25
N LEU A 421 -13.61 12.66 0.00
CA LEU A 421 -13.56 11.49 0.89
C LEU A 421 -14.67 10.49 0.58
N ARG A 422 -15.65 10.88 -0.26
CA ARG A 422 -16.81 10.05 -0.66
C ARG A 422 -17.59 9.51 0.54
N ARG A 423 -17.83 10.38 1.53
CA ARG A 423 -18.58 10.09 2.76
C ARG A 423 -19.75 11.06 2.96
N PRO A 424 -20.68 11.19 1.98
CA PRO A 424 -21.83 12.08 2.11
C PRO A 424 -22.69 11.76 3.35
N HIS A 425 -22.77 10.49 3.75
CA HIS A 425 -23.47 10.09 4.97
C HIS A 425 -22.82 10.62 6.26
N GLU A 426 -21.49 10.73 6.33
CA GLU A 426 -20.79 11.31 7.49
C GLU A 426 -21.03 12.81 7.53
N ALA A 427 -20.97 13.48 6.37
CA ALA A 427 -21.33 14.88 6.26
C ALA A 427 -22.77 15.14 6.71
N ASN A 428 -23.73 14.33 6.24
CA ASN A 428 -25.14 14.44 6.59
C ASN A 428 -25.39 14.15 8.08
N ARG A 429 -24.76 13.09 8.63
CA ARG A 429 -24.90 12.71 10.05
C ARG A 429 -24.49 13.84 10.99
N HIS A 430 -23.44 14.58 10.62
CA HIS A 430 -22.91 15.68 11.42
C HIS A 430 -23.48 17.04 11.02
N ASN A 431 -24.19 17.12 9.88
CA ASN A 431 -24.75 18.35 9.31
C ASN A 431 -23.75 19.52 9.30
N GLY A 432 -22.48 19.23 8.97
CA GLY A 432 -21.40 20.22 8.94
C GLY A 432 -20.97 20.77 10.30
N ARG A 433 -21.40 20.18 11.43
CA ARG A 433 -21.11 20.65 12.79
C ARG A 433 -20.45 19.55 13.62
N ILE A 434 -19.76 19.94 14.70
CA ILE A 434 -19.35 19.00 15.74
C ILE A 434 -20.63 18.52 16.44
N SER A 435 -20.90 17.22 16.41
CA SER A 435 -22.09 16.64 17.04
C SER A 435 -21.83 15.24 17.60
N ASP A 436 -22.64 14.88 18.58
CA ASP A 436 -22.64 13.58 19.26
C ASP A 436 -23.41 12.49 18.50
N ALA A 437 -23.93 12.77 17.30
CA ALA A 437 -24.69 11.84 16.45
C ALA A 437 -23.95 10.53 16.07
N SER A 438 -22.67 10.43 16.42
CA SER A 438 -21.85 9.24 16.22
C SER A 438 -21.51 8.50 17.52
N LEU A 439 -21.97 8.97 18.68
CA LEU A 439 -21.77 8.30 19.98
C LEU A 439 -22.75 7.15 20.19
N ALA A 440 -22.41 6.29 21.15
CA ALA A 440 -23.24 5.21 21.63
C ALA A 440 -23.79 4.32 20.51
N ARG A 441 -22.95 3.96 19.52
CA ARG A 441 -23.38 3.09 18.41
C ARG A 441 -23.70 1.66 18.85
N TRP A 442 -23.41 1.36 20.11
CA TRP A 442 -23.78 0.15 20.81
C TRP A 442 -25.23 0.16 21.32
N SER A 443 -25.85 1.33 21.55
CA SER A 443 -27.19 1.41 22.12
C SER A 443 -28.23 1.21 21.02
N GLY A 444 -28.87 0.03 21.00
CA GLY A 444 -29.92 -0.34 20.05
C GLY A 444 -29.75 -1.75 19.50
N ALA A 445 -30.65 -2.15 18.59
CA ALA A 445 -30.55 -3.42 17.87
C ALA A 445 -29.36 -3.38 16.90
N VAL A 446 -28.16 -3.65 17.41
CA VAL A 446 -26.97 -3.79 16.58
C VAL A 446 -27.04 -5.12 15.85
N GLU A 447 -26.96 -5.05 14.52
CA GLU A 447 -26.83 -6.21 13.64
C GLU A 447 -25.78 -7.21 14.19
N PRO A 448 -26.10 -8.52 14.32
CA PRO A 448 -25.24 -9.48 15.00
C PRO A 448 -23.81 -9.55 14.48
N GLU A 449 -23.61 -9.39 13.16
CA GLU A 449 -22.28 -9.39 12.54
C GLU A 449 -21.46 -8.15 12.92
N ARG A 450 -22.10 -6.99 13.01
CA ARG A 450 -21.47 -5.74 13.46
C ARG A 450 -21.03 -5.84 14.91
N ALA A 451 -21.90 -6.38 15.76
CA ALA A 451 -21.59 -6.60 17.17
C ALA A 451 -20.47 -7.64 17.36
N ARG A 452 -20.39 -8.67 16.51
CA ARG A 452 -19.28 -9.62 16.49
C ARG A 452 -17.97 -8.93 16.12
N PHE A 453 -17.95 -8.18 15.01
CA PHE A 453 -16.77 -7.43 14.57
C PHE A 453 -16.28 -6.44 15.64
N ALA A 454 -17.18 -5.70 16.29
CA ALA A 454 -16.83 -4.77 17.34
C ALA A 454 -16.25 -5.46 18.58
N ARG A 455 -16.82 -6.60 19.00
CA ARG A 455 -16.26 -7.43 20.10
C ARG A 455 -14.86 -7.94 19.77
N ASP A 456 -14.63 -8.39 18.54
CA ASP A 456 -13.33 -8.93 18.13
C ASP A 456 -12.24 -7.85 18.12
N VAL A 457 -12.57 -6.62 17.68
CA VAL A 457 -11.67 -5.46 17.81
C VAL A 457 -11.41 -5.12 19.27
N LEU A 458 -12.46 -5.05 20.10
CA LEU A 458 -12.36 -4.67 21.50
C LEU A 458 -11.48 -5.65 22.30
N ARG A 459 -11.65 -6.96 22.07
CA ARG A 459 -10.83 -8.02 22.68
C ARG A 459 -9.34 -7.94 22.32
N GLN A 460 -9.01 -7.36 21.17
CA GLN A 460 -7.62 -7.17 20.72
C GLN A 460 -7.05 -5.80 21.11
N CYS A 461 -7.88 -4.89 21.62
CA CYS A 461 -7.49 -3.55 22.04
C CYS A 461 -7.48 -3.41 23.58
N THR A 462 -7.18 -4.48 24.33
CA THR A 462 -7.22 -4.50 25.81
C THR A 462 -6.31 -3.43 26.41
N ASP A 463 -5.05 -3.35 25.98
CA ASP A 463 -4.06 -2.42 26.52
C ASP A 463 -4.50 -0.97 26.27
N TYR A 464 -5.08 -0.71 25.10
CA TYR A 464 -5.66 0.59 24.78
C TYR A 464 -6.84 0.92 25.71
N CYS A 465 -7.71 -0.06 25.96
CA CYS A 465 -8.85 0.13 26.85
C CYS A 465 -8.40 0.40 28.29
N GLU A 466 -7.47 -0.39 28.82
CA GLU A 466 -6.91 -0.21 30.15
C GLU A 466 -6.23 1.15 30.29
N ARG A 467 -5.36 1.50 29.34
CA ARG A 467 -4.57 2.74 29.38
C ARG A 467 -5.44 4.00 29.33
N PHE A 468 -6.53 3.95 28.58
CA PHE A 468 -7.42 5.09 28.37
C PHE A 468 -8.78 4.93 29.07
N GLY A 469 -8.94 4.00 30.00
CA GLY A 469 -10.16 3.83 30.80
C GLY A 469 -11.43 3.57 29.99
N TYR A 470 -11.33 2.78 28.91
CA TYR A 470 -12.51 2.26 28.20
C TYR A 470 -12.86 0.86 28.72
N GLU A 471 -14.15 0.53 28.78
CA GLU A 471 -14.59 -0.80 29.19
C GLU A 471 -14.37 -1.83 28.08
N VAL A 472 -13.79 -2.99 28.42
CA VAL A 472 -13.49 -4.10 27.48
C VAL A 472 -14.72 -4.97 27.20
N VAL A 473 -15.81 -4.79 27.95
CA VAL A 473 -17.07 -5.52 27.77
C VAL A 473 -18.22 -4.52 27.98
N PRO A 474 -19.05 -4.25 26.95
CA PRO A 474 -20.34 -3.59 27.20
C PRO A 474 -21.19 -4.55 28.03
N ARG A 475 -21.64 -4.11 29.21
CA ARG A 475 -22.62 -4.86 30.03
C ARG A 475 -23.93 -5.03 29.30
#